data_AF-A0A8H6W360-F1
#
_entry.id   AF-A0A8H6W360-F1
#
_cell.length_a   1.000
_cell.length_b   1.000
_cell.length_c   1.000
_cell.angle_alpha   90.00
_cell.angle_beta   90.00
_cell.angle_gamma   90.00
#
_symmetry.space_group_name_H-M   'P 1'
#
loop_
_entity.id
_entity.type
_entity.pdbx_description
1 polymer ?
#
loop_
_entity_poly.entity_id
_entity_poly.type
_entity_poly.pdbx_seq_one_letter_code
_entity_poly.pdbx_strand_id
1 'polypeptide(L)'
;MKPQEGSCDPMQPFLRRLPKDLPLGVARLLALVLVEIFAIVAGGLCLKIWTKHHKWQVLLNEHLPTGVSATLEYNDVKTTSIVLFVTTHLVTVVVGKSLLLIVHDIFGILPKFVLRRLPNVGEPLSSYTLPHQATALFFSVVFLFIAAAFHMNVVFNRSGTVAFGHGSTELPSSDLDLILRELGISLPYKDVEYIRVSGELAPPAVLFGIIAVVVTIVAWHRHRKVDAGLVESEIEKNIVVDIIGNS
;
A
#
# COMPACT_ATOMS: atom_id res chain seq x y z
N MET A 1 -49.15 -10.72 -22.15
CA MET A 1 -47.87 -9.97 -22.07
C MET A 1 -47.55 -9.75 -20.59
N LYS A 2 -46.55 -10.44 -20.05
CA LYS A 2 -46.07 -10.18 -18.69
C LYS A 2 -45.11 -8.98 -18.74
N PRO A 3 -45.30 -7.95 -17.89
CA PRO A 3 -44.34 -6.86 -17.79
C PRO A 3 -43.02 -7.45 -17.30
N GLN A 4 -41.93 -7.19 -18.04
CA GLN A 4 -40.60 -7.53 -17.56
C GLN A 4 -40.30 -6.61 -16.38
N GLU A 5 -40.20 -7.20 -15.19
CA GLU A 5 -39.66 -6.54 -14.00
C GLU A 5 -38.24 -6.09 -14.32
N GLY A 6 -38.09 -4.79 -14.56
CA GLY A 6 -36.79 -4.16 -14.75
C GLY A 6 -36.00 -4.31 -13.46
N SER A 7 -35.02 -5.21 -13.47
CA SER A 7 -34.03 -5.38 -12.40
C SER A 7 -33.37 -4.03 -12.13
N CYS A 8 -33.77 -3.41 -11.02
CA CYS A 8 -33.24 -2.14 -10.55
C CYS A 8 -31.87 -2.43 -9.92
N ASP A 9 -30.86 -2.60 -10.77
CA ASP A 9 -29.49 -2.81 -10.31
C ASP A 9 -28.86 -1.44 -9.98
N PRO A 10 -28.67 -1.11 -8.69
CA PRO A 10 -28.20 0.21 -8.25
C PRO A 10 -26.78 0.53 -8.74
N MET A 11 -26.04 -0.43 -9.30
CA MET A 11 -24.72 -0.20 -9.87
C MET A 11 -24.72 0.34 -11.31
N GLN A 12 -25.82 0.24 -12.07
CA GLN A 12 -25.86 0.71 -13.46
C GLN A 12 -25.47 2.18 -13.71
N PRO A 13 -25.91 3.17 -12.90
CA PRO A 13 -25.61 4.57 -13.19
C PRO A 13 -24.12 4.90 -13.03
N PHE A 14 -23.42 4.20 -12.14
CA PHE A 14 -21.97 4.37 -11.96
C PHE A 14 -21.20 3.76 -13.13
N LEU A 15 -21.56 2.54 -13.54
CA LEU A 15 -20.91 1.85 -14.65
C LEU A 15 -21.06 2.58 -16.00
N ARG A 16 -22.15 3.32 -16.21
CA ARG A 16 -22.34 4.12 -17.44
C ARG A 16 -21.43 5.35 -17.55
N ARG A 17 -20.91 5.86 -16.44
CA ARG A 17 -20.02 7.04 -16.43
C ARG A 17 -18.55 6.70 -16.54
N LEU A 18 -18.19 5.42 -16.40
CA LEU A 18 -16.83 4.99 -16.68
C LEU A 18 -16.57 5.17 -18.18
N PRO A 19 -15.50 5.87 -18.57
CA PRO A 19 -15.14 5.98 -19.98
C PRO A 19 -14.99 4.56 -20.52
N LYS A 20 -15.76 4.22 -21.56
CA LYS A 20 -15.69 2.89 -22.20
C LYS A 20 -14.29 2.60 -22.74
N ASP A 21 -13.49 3.64 -22.88
CA ASP A 21 -12.15 3.64 -23.44
C ASP A 21 -11.06 3.39 -22.38
N LEU A 22 -11.38 3.34 -21.08
CA LEU A 22 -10.39 3.03 -20.05
C LEU A 22 -10.19 1.50 -19.95
N PRO A 23 -9.05 0.94 -20.40
CA PRO A 23 -8.80 -0.48 -20.27
C PRO A 23 -8.72 -0.87 -18.79
N LEU A 24 -9.63 -1.76 -18.35
CA LEU A 24 -9.69 -2.31 -16.99
C LEU A 24 -9.90 -1.27 -15.87
N GLY A 25 -10.57 -0.14 -16.14
CA GLY A 25 -10.77 0.93 -15.16
C GLY A 25 -11.30 0.47 -13.78
N VAL A 26 -12.34 -0.38 -13.76
CA VAL A 26 -12.93 -0.92 -12.51
C VAL A 26 -11.96 -1.83 -11.78
N ALA A 27 -11.35 -2.80 -12.47
CA ALA A 27 -10.43 -3.75 -11.85
C ALA A 27 -9.22 -3.03 -11.25
N ARG A 28 -8.70 -2.01 -11.96
CA ARG A 28 -7.60 -1.17 -11.49
C ARG A 28 -8.00 -0.36 -10.26
N LEU A 29 -9.17 0.27 -10.28
CA LEU A 29 -9.69 1.04 -9.16
C LEU A 29 -9.84 0.17 -7.91
N LEU A 30 -10.47 -1.00 -8.04
CA LEU A 30 -10.66 -1.94 -6.94
C LEU A 30 -9.32 -2.43 -6.38
N ALA A 31 -8.38 -2.80 -7.25
CA ALA A 31 -7.06 -3.24 -6.82
C ALA A 31 -6.32 -2.13 -6.06
N LEU A 32 -6.31 -0.90 -6.58
CA LEU A 32 -5.67 0.24 -5.91
C LEU A 32 -6.32 0.56 -4.56
N VAL A 33 -7.66 0.54 -4.46
CA VAL A 33 -8.36 0.77 -3.18
C VAL A 33 -8.02 -0.31 -2.16
N LEU A 34 -7.97 -1.59 -2.56
CA LEU A 34 -7.59 -2.67 -1.65
C LEU A 34 -6.15 -2.50 -1.16
N VAL A 35 -5.21 -2.16 -2.04
CA VAL A 35 -3.81 -1.87 -1.64
C VAL A 35 -3.76 -0.73 -0.63
N GLU A 36 -4.48 0.36 -0.90
CA GLU A 36 -4.51 1.54 -0.05
C GLU A 36 -4.97 1.19 1.37
N ILE A 37 -6.09 0.47 1.48
CA ILE A 37 -6.68 0.07 2.77
C ILE A 37 -5.68 -0.78 3.56
N PHE A 38 -5.14 -1.84 2.95
CA PHE A 38 -4.23 -2.73 3.65
C PHE A 38 -2.88 -2.06 3.98
N ALA A 39 -2.38 -1.16 3.12
CA ALA A 39 -1.18 -0.38 3.42
C ALA A 39 -1.38 0.56 4.61
N ILE A 40 -2.52 1.26 4.69
CA ILE A 40 -2.86 2.13 5.82
C ILE A 40 -2.99 1.32 7.11
N VAL A 41 -3.68 0.18 7.07
CA VAL A 41 -3.83 -0.71 8.24
C VAL A 41 -2.47 -1.23 8.71
N ALA A 42 -1.62 -1.72 7.80
CA ALA A 42 -0.28 -2.20 8.12
C ALA A 42 0.60 -1.07 8.72
N GLY A 43 0.58 0.12 8.11
CA GLY A 43 1.30 1.28 8.64
C GLY A 43 0.81 1.72 10.02
N GLY A 44 -0.51 1.68 10.26
CA GLY A 44 -1.11 1.97 11.57
C GLY A 44 -0.69 0.98 12.66
N LEU A 45 -0.54 -0.30 12.32
CA LEU A 45 -0.07 -1.32 13.25
C LEU A 45 1.40 -1.10 13.65
N CYS A 46 2.25 -0.63 12.74
CA CYS A 46 3.62 -0.24 13.08
C CYS A 46 3.64 0.85 14.17
N LEU A 47 2.80 1.89 14.06
CA LEU A 47 2.69 2.93 15.09
C LEU A 47 2.16 2.38 16.43
N LYS A 48 1.24 1.42 16.38
CA LYS A 48 0.73 0.73 17.57
C LYS A 48 1.83 -0.04 18.30
N ILE A 49 2.76 -0.67 17.57
CA ILE A 49 3.92 -1.37 18.16
C ILE A 49 4.78 -0.39 18.97
N TRP A 50 5.10 0.79 18.42
CA TRP A 50 5.89 1.81 19.12
C TRP A 50 5.23 2.31 20.40
N THR A 51 3.96 2.70 20.29
CA THR A 51 3.22 3.27 21.43
C THR A 51 3.03 2.24 22.54
N LYS A 52 2.76 0.98 22.19
CA LYS A 52 2.67 -0.11 23.18
C LYS A 52 4.01 -0.45 23.79
N HIS A 53 5.08 -0.53 22.99
CA HIS A 53 6.41 -0.83 23.53
C HIS A 53 6.84 0.20 24.58
N HIS A 54 6.66 1.49 24.33
CA HIS A 54 7.00 2.53 25.31
C HIS A 54 6.21 2.37 26.61
N LYS A 55 4.90 2.08 26.53
CA LYS A 55 4.08 1.80 27.71
C LYS A 55 4.58 0.59 28.50
N TRP A 56 4.92 -0.50 27.83
CA TRP A 56 5.48 -1.69 28.48
C TRP A 56 6.83 -1.43 29.14
N GLN A 57 7.68 -0.63 28.50
CA GLN A 57 8.98 -0.23 29.05
C GLN A 57 8.84 0.60 30.33
N VAL A 58 7.85 1.51 30.38
CA VAL A 58 7.53 2.29 31.57
C VAL A 58 6.98 1.38 32.68
N LEU A 59 5.99 0.54 32.36
CA LEU A 59 5.40 -0.40 33.33
C LEU A 59 6.44 -1.36 33.91
N LEU A 60 7.36 -1.87 33.09
CA LEU A 60 8.44 -2.74 33.56
C LEU A 60 9.32 -2.02 34.59
N ASN A 61 9.73 -0.79 34.31
CA ASN A 61 10.57 -0.01 35.22
C ASN A 61 9.84 0.41 36.51
N GLU A 62 8.51 0.57 36.47
CA GLU A 62 7.69 0.86 37.65
C GLU A 62 7.55 -0.34 38.59
N HIS A 63 7.66 -1.57 38.07
CA HIS A 63 7.58 -2.81 38.87
C HIS A 63 8.95 -3.29 39.38
N LEU A 64 10.04 -2.69 38.90
CA LEU A 64 11.37 -3.03 39.37
C LEU A 64 11.68 -2.34 40.71
N PRO A 65 12.50 -2.98 41.56
CA PRO A 65 12.97 -2.36 42.80
C PRO A 65 13.67 -1.02 42.53
N THR A 66 13.54 -0.07 43.46
CA THR A 66 14.20 1.23 43.35
C THR A 66 15.70 1.08 43.17
N GLY A 67 16.27 1.71 42.13
CA GLY A 67 17.68 1.61 41.80
C GLY A 67 18.03 0.54 40.76
N VAL A 68 17.06 -0.29 40.36
CA VAL A 68 17.21 -1.22 39.23
C VAL A 68 16.45 -0.67 38.03
N SER A 69 17.07 -0.71 36.85
CA SER A 69 16.40 -0.41 35.59
C SER A 69 16.59 -1.57 34.64
N ALA A 70 15.57 -1.88 33.84
CA ALA A 70 15.69 -2.86 32.75
C ALA A 70 15.28 -2.21 31.45
N THR A 71 15.95 -2.58 30.36
CA THR A 71 15.65 -2.14 29.00
C THR A 71 15.21 -3.36 28.21
N LEU A 72 13.98 -3.33 27.70
CA LEU A 72 13.48 -4.35 26.79
C LEU A 72 14.07 -4.09 25.41
N GLU A 73 15.07 -4.88 25.03
CA GLU A 73 15.72 -4.78 23.73
C GLU A 73 14.78 -5.32 22.64
N TYR A 74 14.30 -4.39 21.81
CA TYR A 74 13.43 -4.67 20.66
C TYR A 74 13.94 -4.05 19.36
N ASN A 75 15.25 -3.74 19.30
CA ASN A 75 15.85 -2.98 18.21
C ASN A 75 15.57 -3.58 16.83
N ASP A 76 15.53 -4.91 16.73
CA ASP A 76 15.20 -5.62 15.49
C ASP A 76 13.76 -5.35 15.02
N VAL A 77 12.79 -5.53 15.92
CA VAL A 77 11.37 -5.27 15.62
C VAL A 77 11.16 -3.79 15.33
N LYS A 78 11.76 -2.91 16.14
CA LYS A 78 11.71 -1.46 15.92
C LYS A 78 12.19 -1.09 14.53
N THR A 79 13.36 -1.59 14.13
CA THR A 79 13.99 -1.28 12.84
C THR A 79 13.14 -1.80 11.69
N THR A 80 12.70 -3.05 11.75
CA THR A 80 11.83 -3.61 10.71
C THR A 80 10.46 -2.92 10.64
N SER A 81 9.88 -2.51 11.77
CA SER A 81 8.65 -1.72 11.81
C SER A 81 8.82 -0.32 11.24
N ILE A 82 9.96 0.35 11.45
CA ILE A 82 10.30 1.62 10.78
C ILE A 82 10.27 1.42 9.27
N VAL A 83 11.01 0.41 8.78
CA VAL A 83 11.15 0.16 7.34
C VAL A 83 9.79 -0.19 6.72
N LEU A 84 9.00 -1.02 7.40
CA LEU A 84 7.64 -1.36 6.96
C LEU A 84 6.72 -0.14 6.96
N PHE A 85 6.79 0.72 7.98
CA PHE A 85 6.02 1.96 8.04
C PHE A 85 6.36 2.91 6.88
N VAL A 86 7.66 3.12 6.60
CA VAL A 86 8.10 4.00 5.50
C VAL A 86 7.65 3.44 4.15
N THR A 87 7.78 2.14 3.92
CA THR A 87 7.40 1.51 2.65
C THR A 87 5.88 1.46 2.44
N THR A 88 5.10 1.14 3.48
CA THR A 88 3.63 1.24 3.41
C THR A 88 3.18 2.67 3.12
N HIS A 89 3.77 3.67 3.77
CA HIS A 89 3.46 5.08 3.51
C HIS A 89 3.82 5.51 2.08
N LEU A 90 4.97 5.06 1.56
CA LEU A 90 5.36 5.31 0.17
C LEU A 90 4.34 4.72 -0.81
N VAL A 91 3.88 3.49 -0.56
CA VAL A 91 2.83 2.84 -1.36
C VAL A 91 1.53 3.64 -1.29
N THR A 92 1.07 4.03 -0.09
CA THR A 92 -0.14 4.85 0.10
C THR A 92 -0.05 6.16 -0.68
N VAL A 93 1.09 6.84 -0.68
CA VAL A 93 1.25 8.09 -1.44
C VAL A 93 1.17 7.85 -2.96
N VAL A 94 1.80 6.79 -3.47
CA VAL A 94 1.78 6.47 -4.91
C VAL A 94 0.38 6.02 -5.37
N VAL A 95 -0.27 5.17 -4.57
CA VAL A 95 -1.62 4.67 -4.84
C VAL A 95 -2.65 5.79 -4.71
N GLY A 96 -2.60 6.58 -3.65
CA GLY A 96 -3.46 7.75 -3.45
C GLY A 96 -3.37 8.76 -4.59
N LYS A 97 -2.16 9.05 -5.12
CA LYS A 97 -1.99 9.88 -6.32
C LYS A 97 -2.63 9.26 -7.56
N SER A 98 -2.47 7.95 -7.74
CA SER A 98 -3.05 7.22 -8.88
C SER A 98 -4.58 7.20 -8.80
N LEU A 99 -5.14 6.98 -7.61
CA LEU A 99 -6.58 7.05 -7.34
C LEU A 99 -7.14 8.45 -7.60
N LEU A 100 -6.46 9.49 -7.14
CA LEU A 100 -6.87 10.88 -7.37
C LEU A 100 -6.97 11.18 -8.87
N LEU A 101 -6.02 10.71 -9.67
CA LEU A 101 -6.06 10.88 -11.14
C LEU A 101 -7.23 10.12 -11.79
N ILE A 102 -7.55 8.91 -11.33
CA ILE A 102 -8.70 8.14 -11.84
C ILE A 102 -10.02 8.81 -11.46
N VAL A 103 -10.15 9.21 -10.19
CA VAL A 103 -11.35 9.91 -9.68
C VAL A 103 -11.53 11.24 -10.40
N HIS A 104 -10.44 11.95 -10.65
CA HIS A 104 -10.46 13.16 -11.46
C HIS A 104 -11.05 12.91 -12.85
N ASP A 105 -10.58 11.89 -13.56
CA ASP A 105 -11.02 11.61 -14.93
C ASP A 105 -12.50 11.16 -14.98
N ILE A 106 -13.01 10.52 -13.92
CA ILE A 106 -14.43 10.09 -13.84
C ILE A 106 -15.37 11.26 -13.50
N PHE A 107 -14.98 12.11 -12.55
CA PHE A 107 -15.88 13.12 -11.97
C PHE A 107 -15.59 14.56 -12.41
N GLY A 108 -14.48 14.81 -13.12
CA GLY A 108 -14.07 16.14 -13.56
C GLY A 108 -13.84 17.11 -12.40
N ILE A 109 -13.34 16.61 -11.26
CA ILE A 109 -13.25 17.37 -10.00
C ILE A 109 -12.26 18.53 -10.08
N LEU A 110 -11.18 18.43 -10.88
CA LEU A 110 -10.21 19.51 -10.92
C LEU A 110 -10.79 20.69 -11.71
N PRO A 111 -10.68 21.91 -11.17
CA PRO A 111 -11.06 23.11 -11.88
C PRO A 111 -10.33 23.22 -13.22
N LYS A 112 -11.05 23.61 -14.27
CA LYS A 112 -10.51 23.78 -15.64
C LYS A 112 -9.27 24.70 -15.70
N PHE A 113 -9.07 25.59 -14.72
CA PHE A 113 -7.89 26.46 -14.66
C PHE A 113 -6.59 25.69 -14.38
N VAL A 114 -6.66 24.57 -13.65
CA VAL A 114 -5.49 23.71 -13.40
C VAL A 114 -5.18 22.89 -14.65
N LEU A 115 -6.21 22.39 -15.33
CA LEU A 115 -6.06 21.64 -16.58
C LEU A 115 -5.42 22.46 -17.70
N ARG A 116 -5.73 23.77 -17.80
CA ARG A 116 -5.15 24.65 -18.84
C ARG A 116 -3.63 24.82 -18.74
N ARG A 117 -3.01 24.50 -17.61
CA ARG A 117 -1.55 24.54 -17.45
C ARG A 117 -0.85 23.26 -17.90
N LEU A 118 -1.60 22.22 -18.24
CA LEU A 118 -1.04 20.96 -18.70
C LEU A 118 -0.94 20.97 -20.24
N PRO A 119 0.21 20.55 -20.80
CA PRO A 119 0.53 20.78 -22.21
C PRO A 119 -0.31 20.03 -23.25
N ASN A 120 -1.25 19.15 -22.86
CA ASN A 120 -2.08 18.38 -23.80
C ASN A 120 -3.55 18.34 -23.33
N VAL A 121 -4.39 19.20 -23.92
CA VAL A 121 -5.80 19.42 -23.49
C VAL A 121 -6.77 18.37 -24.06
N GLY A 122 -6.29 17.37 -24.81
CA GLY A 122 -7.12 16.41 -25.54
C GLY A 122 -7.20 14.99 -24.97
N GLU A 123 -6.20 14.54 -24.21
CA GLU A 123 -6.14 13.15 -23.69
C GLU A 123 -6.43 13.07 -22.19
N PRO A 124 -7.07 11.99 -21.71
CA PRO A 124 -7.26 11.77 -20.28
C PRO A 124 -5.90 11.69 -19.56
N LEU A 125 -5.73 12.50 -18.51
CA LEU A 125 -4.47 12.61 -17.75
C LEU A 125 -4.00 11.27 -17.19
N SER A 126 -4.93 10.39 -16.81
CA SER A 126 -4.60 9.07 -16.27
C SER A 126 -3.88 8.19 -17.29
N SER A 127 -4.19 8.32 -18.59
CA SER A 127 -3.55 7.58 -19.67
C SER A 127 -2.12 8.05 -19.94
N TYR A 128 -1.90 9.37 -19.96
CA TYR A 128 -0.57 9.94 -20.21
C TYR A 128 0.43 9.61 -19.10
N THR A 129 -0.02 9.65 -17.84
CA THR A 129 0.83 9.39 -16.66
C THR A 129 0.93 7.90 -16.31
N LEU A 130 0.26 7.03 -17.05
CA LEU A 130 0.15 5.60 -16.77
C LEU A 130 1.50 4.85 -16.72
N PRO A 131 2.50 5.11 -17.59
CA PRO A 131 3.82 4.50 -17.49
C PRO A 131 4.54 4.85 -16.18
N HIS A 132 4.41 6.11 -15.75
CA HIS A 132 5.03 6.62 -14.53
C HIS A 132 4.36 6.01 -13.30
N GLN A 133 3.02 5.92 -13.31
CA GLN A 133 2.25 5.25 -12.27
C GLN A 133 2.62 3.77 -12.16
N ALA A 134 2.72 3.05 -13.29
CA ALA A 134 3.10 1.64 -13.33
C ALA A 134 4.50 1.41 -12.73
N THR A 135 5.47 2.24 -13.14
CA THR A 135 6.87 2.13 -12.71
C THR A 135 7.02 2.47 -11.23
N ALA A 136 6.42 3.57 -10.79
CA ALA A 136 6.46 3.98 -9.39
C ALA A 136 5.77 2.94 -8.49
N LEU A 137 4.60 2.43 -8.89
CA LEU A 137 3.89 1.41 -8.14
C LEU A 137 4.68 0.11 -8.07
N PHE A 138 5.31 -0.32 -9.18
CA PHE A 138 6.15 -1.51 -9.22
C PHE A 138 7.29 -1.43 -8.19
N PHE A 139 8.08 -0.34 -8.22
CA PHE A 139 9.18 -0.18 -7.28
C PHE A 139 8.69 -0.11 -5.83
N SER A 140 7.63 0.66 -5.54
CA SER A 140 7.07 0.76 -4.19
C SER A 140 6.58 -0.58 -3.65
N VAL A 141 5.95 -1.42 -4.50
CA VAL A 141 5.49 -2.76 -4.11
C VAL A 141 6.66 -3.72 -3.90
N VAL A 142 7.73 -3.63 -4.70
CA VAL A 142 8.96 -4.42 -4.47
C VAL A 142 9.60 -4.05 -3.13
N PHE A 143 9.70 -2.76 -2.81
CA PHE A 143 10.20 -2.31 -1.51
C PHE A 143 9.30 -2.80 -0.36
N LEU A 144 7.98 -2.71 -0.51
CA LEU A 144 7.03 -3.23 0.47
C LEU A 144 7.17 -4.74 0.67
N PHE A 145 7.34 -5.52 -0.41
CA PHE A 145 7.57 -6.96 -0.35
C PHE A 145 8.80 -7.31 0.49
N ILE A 146 9.93 -6.64 0.20
CA ILE A 146 11.19 -6.84 0.93
C ILE A 146 11.00 -6.48 2.40
N ALA A 147 10.42 -5.31 2.70
CA ALA A 147 10.19 -4.86 4.07
C ALA A 147 9.25 -5.81 4.84
N ALA A 148 8.18 -6.26 4.21
CA ALA A 148 7.23 -7.21 4.80
C ALA A 148 7.89 -8.57 5.08
N ALA A 149 8.69 -9.10 4.15
CA ALA A 149 9.41 -10.35 4.32
C ALA A 149 10.41 -10.28 5.48
N PHE A 150 11.18 -9.19 5.58
CA PHE A 150 12.11 -8.97 6.69
C PHE A 150 11.36 -8.83 8.03
N HIS A 151 10.29 -8.04 8.07
CA HIS A 151 9.49 -7.87 9.29
C HIS A 151 8.89 -9.20 9.74
N MET A 152 8.30 -9.97 8.82
CA MET A 152 7.74 -11.28 9.09
C MET A 152 8.79 -12.25 9.65
N ASN A 153 9.98 -12.29 9.03
CA ASN A 153 11.08 -13.11 9.52
C ASN A 153 11.48 -12.75 10.96
N VAL A 154 11.56 -11.45 11.29
CA VAL A 154 11.87 -11.01 12.66
C VAL A 154 10.74 -11.38 13.63
N VAL A 155 9.48 -11.13 13.27
CA VAL A 155 8.32 -11.38 14.15
C VAL A 155 8.17 -12.85 14.50
N PHE A 156 8.38 -13.76 13.55
CA PHE A 156 8.13 -15.19 13.78
C PHE A 156 9.36 -15.99 14.24
N ASN A 157 10.58 -15.54 13.92
CA ASN A 157 11.80 -16.30 14.23
C ASN A 157 12.67 -15.68 15.33
N ARG A 158 12.41 -14.45 15.78
CA ARG A 158 13.19 -13.80 16.85
C ARG A 158 12.38 -13.61 18.13
N SER A 159 13.11 -13.39 19.21
CA SER A 159 12.59 -13.02 20.54
C SER A 159 13.28 -11.75 21.02
N GLY A 160 12.60 -11.01 21.88
CA GLY A 160 13.20 -9.90 22.61
C GLY A 160 14.17 -10.39 23.69
N THR A 161 15.13 -9.54 24.02
CA THR A 161 16.04 -9.70 25.15
C THR A 161 15.79 -8.59 26.17
N VAL A 162 16.08 -8.84 27.44
CA VAL A 162 16.02 -7.81 28.48
C VAL A 162 17.44 -7.54 28.92
N ALA A 163 17.89 -6.30 28.75
CA ALA A 163 19.19 -5.84 29.21
C ALA A 163 19.00 -5.06 30.52
N PHE A 164 19.82 -5.32 31.52
CA PHE A 164 19.77 -4.57 32.78
C PHE A 164 20.58 -3.28 32.64
N GLY A 165 19.95 -2.17 33.03
CA GLY A 165 20.56 -0.85 33.02
C GLY A 165 21.35 -0.61 34.31
N HIS A 166 22.64 -0.38 34.11
CA HIS A 166 23.67 0.09 35.04
C HIS A 166 23.19 0.48 36.46
N GLY A 167 23.16 -0.52 37.33
CA GLY A 167 23.19 -0.45 38.79
C GLY A 167 23.91 -1.72 39.24
N SER A 168 24.72 -1.68 40.30
CA SER A 168 25.66 -2.76 40.69
C SER A 168 25.02 -4.08 41.15
N THR A 169 23.73 -4.29 40.86
CA THR A 169 22.96 -5.47 41.24
C THR A 169 22.33 -6.09 40.00
N GLU A 170 22.92 -7.19 39.55
CA GLU A 170 22.30 -8.06 38.56
C GLU A 170 21.11 -8.76 39.23
N LEU A 171 19.91 -8.60 38.68
CA LEU A 171 18.74 -9.34 39.14
C LEU A 171 18.86 -10.80 38.64
N PRO A 172 18.61 -11.80 39.49
CA PRO A 172 18.52 -13.19 39.02
C PRO A 172 17.49 -13.31 37.90
N SER A 173 17.81 -14.08 36.86
CA SER A 173 16.91 -14.28 35.71
C SER A 173 15.55 -14.88 36.10
N SER A 174 15.51 -15.65 37.19
CA SER A 174 14.28 -16.22 37.74
C SER A 174 13.26 -15.18 38.17
N ASP A 175 13.73 -14.10 38.79
CA ASP A 175 12.88 -13.05 39.34
C ASP A 175 12.35 -12.17 38.21
N LEU A 176 13.18 -11.93 37.20
CA LEU A 176 12.77 -11.24 35.99
C LEU A 176 11.69 -12.01 35.24
N ASP A 177 11.86 -13.32 35.05
CA ASP A 177 10.86 -14.14 34.37
C ASP A 177 9.52 -14.15 35.12
N LEU A 178 9.56 -14.11 36.46
CA LEU A 178 8.36 -13.98 37.28
C LEU A 178 7.67 -12.63 37.05
N ILE A 179 8.42 -11.52 37.11
CA ILE A 179 7.89 -10.16 36.88
C ILE A 179 7.32 -10.04 35.46
N LEU A 180 8.01 -10.55 34.45
CA LEU A 180 7.54 -10.52 33.05
C LEU A 180 6.24 -11.31 32.89
N ARG A 181 6.12 -12.47 33.55
CA ARG A 181 4.88 -13.27 33.55
C ARG A 181 3.74 -12.57 34.27
N GLU A 182 4.01 -11.93 35.41
CA GLU A 182 3.01 -11.14 36.14
C GLU A 182 2.50 -9.94 35.31
N LEU A 183 3.39 -9.30 34.56
CA LEU A 183 3.05 -8.22 33.64
C LEU A 183 2.42 -8.70 32.32
N GLY A 184 2.38 -10.02 32.08
CA GLY A 184 1.91 -10.59 30.82
C GLY A 184 2.78 -10.23 29.60
N ILE A 185 4.06 -9.91 29.82
CA ILE A 185 5.02 -9.59 28.77
C ILE A 185 5.65 -10.90 28.29
N SER A 186 5.45 -11.22 27.01
CA SER A 186 6.09 -12.37 26.37
C SER A 186 7.34 -11.94 25.60
N LEU A 187 8.43 -12.70 25.73
CA LEU A 187 9.69 -12.44 25.01
C LEU A 187 9.63 -12.85 23.53
N PRO A 188 9.07 -14.01 23.14
CA PRO A 188 8.86 -14.33 21.74
C PRO A 188 7.89 -13.34 21.09
N TYR A 189 8.34 -12.68 20.00
CA TYR A 189 7.54 -11.66 19.35
C TYR A 189 6.21 -12.19 18.80
N LYS A 190 6.18 -13.46 18.37
CA LYS A 190 4.98 -14.15 17.89
C LYS A 190 3.86 -14.30 18.94
N ASP A 191 4.21 -14.28 20.22
CA ASP A 191 3.22 -14.45 21.30
C ASP A 191 2.59 -13.10 21.69
N VAL A 192 3.23 -12.00 21.29
CA VAL A 192 2.75 -10.65 21.51
C VAL A 192 1.75 -10.29 20.41
N GLU A 193 0.46 -10.35 20.72
CA GLU A 193 -0.65 -10.23 19.75
C GLU A 193 -0.49 -9.06 18.78
N TYR A 194 -0.13 -7.86 19.27
CA TYR A 194 -0.02 -6.68 18.40
C TYR A 194 1.17 -6.71 17.45
N ILE A 195 2.23 -7.47 17.78
CA ILE A 195 3.39 -7.71 16.91
C ILE A 195 3.07 -8.84 15.92
N ARG A 196 2.42 -9.91 16.39
CA ARG A 196 1.96 -10.99 15.52
C ARG A 196 1.03 -10.48 14.42
N VAL A 197 0.02 -9.70 14.81
CA VAL A 197 -0.99 -9.15 13.87
C VAL A 197 -0.35 -8.22 12.84
N SER A 198 0.72 -7.48 13.17
CA SER A 198 1.43 -6.67 12.16
C SER A 198 2.19 -7.53 11.16
N GLY A 199 2.78 -8.64 11.60
CA GLY A 199 3.41 -9.63 10.74
C GLY A 199 2.42 -10.35 9.80
N GLU A 200 1.22 -10.66 10.29
CA GLU A 200 0.17 -11.36 9.53
C GLU A 200 -0.57 -10.46 8.52
N LEU A 201 -0.68 -9.16 8.79
CA LEU A 201 -1.40 -8.22 7.92
C LEU A 201 -0.53 -7.57 6.82
N ALA A 202 0.80 -7.70 6.88
CA ALA A 202 1.68 -7.21 5.83
C ALA A 202 1.54 -7.98 4.49
N PRO A 203 1.46 -9.33 4.46
CA PRO A 203 1.33 -10.08 3.21
C PRO A 203 0.09 -9.74 2.35
N PRO A 204 -1.12 -9.51 2.92
CA PRO A 204 -2.26 -9.01 2.15
C PRO A 204 -1.97 -7.70 1.39
N ALA A 205 -1.29 -6.74 2.02
CA ALA A 205 -0.94 -5.47 1.38
C ALA A 205 -0.02 -5.70 0.16
N VAL A 206 0.96 -6.61 0.30
CA VAL A 206 1.84 -7.04 -0.79
C VAL A 206 1.05 -7.71 -1.91
N LEU A 207 0.17 -8.66 -1.58
CA LEU A 207 -0.61 -9.43 -2.55
C LEU A 207 -1.46 -8.50 -3.43
N PHE A 208 -2.23 -7.61 -2.81
CA PHE A 208 -3.02 -6.63 -3.55
C PHE A 208 -2.10 -5.68 -4.32
N GLY A 209 -0.92 -5.35 -3.77
CA GLY A 209 0.09 -4.51 -4.43
C GLY A 209 0.54 -5.10 -5.77
N ILE A 210 0.87 -6.39 -5.76
CA ILE A 210 1.25 -7.15 -6.96
C ILE A 210 0.10 -7.15 -7.97
N ILE A 211 -1.14 -7.41 -7.53
CA ILE A 211 -2.32 -7.38 -8.41
C ILE A 211 -2.49 -5.99 -9.04
N ALA A 212 -2.38 -4.92 -8.25
CA ALA A 212 -2.49 -3.55 -8.73
C ALA A 212 -1.40 -3.20 -9.76
N VAL A 213 -0.17 -3.65 -9.53
CA VAL A 213 0.95 -3.51 -10.49
C VAL A 213 0.63 -4.23 -11.80
N VAL A 214 0.25 -5.51 -11.73
CA VAL A 214 -0.07 -6.32 -12.93
C VAL A 214 -1.21 -5.68 -13.72
N VAL A 215 -2.31 -5.31 -13.07
CA VAL A 215 -3.45 -4.67 -13.73
C VAL A 215 -3.05 -3.33 -14.36
N THR A 216 -2.21 -2.54 -13.69
CA THR A 216 -1.73 -1.26 -14.22
C THR A 216 -0.80 -1.44 -15.43
N ILE A 217 0.10 -2.44 -15.40
CA ILE A 217 0.96 -2.77 -16.54
C ILE A 217 0.14 -3.32 -17.72
N VAL A 218 -0.86 -4.16 -17.48
CA VAL A 218 -1.76 -4.65 -18.54
C VAL A 218 -2.55 -3.49 -19.16
N ALA A 219 -3.05 -2.56 -18.35
CA ALA A 219 -3.72 -1.36 -18.84
C ALA A 219 -2.76 -0.50 -19.69
N TRP A 220 -1.50 -0.38 -19.29
CA TRP A 220 -0.45 0.32 -20.05
C TRP A 220 -0.21 -0.28 -21.43
N HIS A 221 -0.03 -1.60 -21.50
CA HIS A 221 0.19 -2.28 -22.77
C HIS A 221 -1.02 -2.23 -23.68
N ARG A 222 -2.24 -2.27 -23.12
CA ARG A 222 -3.48 -2.13 -23.92
C ARG A 222 -3.59 -0.73 -24.53
N HIS A 223 -3.28 0.32 -23.77
CA HIS A 223 -3.29 1.69 -24.28
C HIS A 223 -2.34 1.86 -25.47
N ARG A 224 -1.09 1.41 -25.32
CA ARG A 224 -0.08 1.48 -26.39
C ARG A 224 -0.48 0.79 -27.68
N LYS A 225 -1.22 -0.32 -27.60
CA LYS A 225 -1.70 -1.05 -28.80
C LYS A 225 -2.79 -0.28 -29.53
N VAL A 226 -3.67 0.42 -28.80
CA VAL A 226 -4.70 1.28 -29.40
C VAL A 226 -4.04 2.46 -30.10
N ASP A 227 -3.08 3.13 -29.45
CA ASP A 227 -2.36 4.26 -30.04
C ASP A 227 -1.63 3.86 -31.33
N ALA A 228 -0.95 2.70 -31.33
CA ALA A 228 -0.26 2.20 -32.52
C ALA A 228 -1.22 1.91 -33.69
N GLY A 229 -2.39 1.31 -33.41
CA GLY A 229 -3.39 1.02 -34.44
C GLY A 229 -4.05 2.29 -35.01
N LEU A 230 -4.22 3.33 -34.19
CA LEU A 230 -4.72 4.63 -34.65
C LEU A 230 -3.74 5.29 -35.62
N VAL A 231 -2.45 5.28 -35.30
CA VAL A 231 -1.39 5.82 -36.17
C VAL A 231 -1.35 5.09 -37.51
N GLU A 232 -1.45 3.76 -37.51
CA GLU A 232 -1.48 2.96 -38.75
C GLU A 232 -2.69 3.34 -39.62
N SER A 233 -3.88 3.49 -39.02
CA SER A 233 -5.10 3.88 -39.74
C SER A 233 -5.05 5.31 -40.31
N GLU A 234 -4.33 6.22 -39.65
CA GLU A 234 -4.17 7.62 -40.08
C GLU A 234 -3.15 7.72 -41.23
N ILE A 235 -2.09 6.92 -41.19
CA ILE A 235 -1.14 6.76 -42.29
C ILE A 235 -1.85 6.20 -43.54
N GLU A 236 -2.66 5.15 -43.39
CA GLU A 236 -3.42 4.59 -44.52
C GLU A 236 -4.35 5.63 -45.16
N LYS A 237 -5.06 6.44 -44.36
CA LYS A 237 -5.93 7.51 -44.88
C LYS A 237 -5.16 8.59 -45.64
N ASN A 238 -4.03 9.04 -45.11
CA ASN A 238 -3.21 10.06 -45.75
C ASN A 238 -2.66 9.58 -47.10
N ILE A 239 -2.23 8.30 -47.18
CA ILE A 239 -1.78 7.70 -48.44
C ILE A 239 -2.91 7.66 -49.48
N VAL A 240 -4.13 7.30 -49.08
CA VAL A 240 -5.29 7.26 -49.99
C VAL A 240 -5.65 8.65 -50.51
N VAL A 241 -5.60 9.68 -49.65
CA VAL A 241 -5.89 11.07 -50.03
C VAL A 241 -4.88 11.60 -51.04
N ASP A 242 -3.58 11.32 -50.84
CA ASP A 242 -2.53 11.75 -51.76
C ASP A 242 -2.64 11.09 -53.14
N ILE A 243 -3.09 9.82 -53.21
CA ILE A 243 -3.30 9.12 -54.49
C ILE A 243 -4.48 9.72 -55.27
N ILE A 244 -5.59 10.03 -54.59
CA ILE A 244 -6.80 10.57 -55.23
C ILE A 244 -6.63 12.04 -55.60
N GLY A 245 -5.90 12.83 -54.82
CA GLY A 245 -5.70 14.27 -55.06
C GLY A 245 -4.77 14.60 -56.24
N ASN A 246 -4.00 13.64 -56.73
CA ASN A 246 -3.01 13.83 -57.79
C ASN A 246 -3.41 13.19 -59.14
N SER A 247 -4.64 12.65 -59.25
CA SER A 247 -5.23 12.07 -60.46
C SER A 247 -6.26 13.01 -61.08
#